data_AF-A0A1A9WJ14-F1
#
_entry.id   AF-A0A1A9WJ14-F1
#
_cell.length_a   1.000
_cell.length_b   1.000
_cell.length_c   1.000
_cell.angle_alpha   90.00
_cell.angle_beta   90.00
_cell.angle_gamma   90.00
#
_symmetry.space_group_name_H-M   'P 1'
#
loop_
_entity.id
_entity.type
_entity.pdbx_description
1 polymer ?
#
loop_
_entity_poly.entity_id
_entity_poly.type
_entity_poly.pdbx_seq_one_letter_code
_entity_poly.pdbx_strand_id
1 'polypeptide(L)'
;MNWSHSSITTMNVHMALEILGNTKLVPFSMGELEETLNNFKRLGSEVSKVYSDILLAAMDILYSQYKILKGKDTGMLDSGSDSQLQHLCQRAKALTNMVATIPYRMHGDTNERLVQTEILMN
;
A
#
# COMPACT_ATOMS: atom_id res chain seq x y z
N MET A 1 -12.27 29.31 -2.77
CA MET A 1 -10.95 29.11 -2.11
C MET A 1 -10.97 27.74 -1.45
N ASN A 2 -10.41 26.71 -2.08
CA ASN A 2 -10.54 25.31 -1.64
C ASN A 2 -9.17 24.60 -1.52
N TRP A 3 -8.13 25.37 -1.17
CA TRP A 3 -6.74 24.89 -1.19
C TRP A 3 -6.28 24.23 0.13
N SER A 4 -7.07 24.30 1.21
CA SER A 4 -6.70 23.76 2.52
C SER A 4 -7.01 22.28 2.72
N HIS A 5 -8.03 21.73 2.04
CA HIS A 5 -8.40 20.32 2.19
C HIS A 5 -7.39 19.38 1.51
N SER A 6 -6.88 19.71 0.33
CA SER A 6 -5.89 18.86 -0.37
C SER A 6 -4.58 18.74 0.40
N SER A 7 -4.04 19.83 0.96
CA SER A 7 -2.73 19.79 1.64
C SER A 7 -2.76 18.98 2.94
N ILE A 8 -3.86 19.01 3.69
CA ILE A 8 -4.00 18.24 4.94
C ILE A 8 -4.11 16.74 4.66
N THR A 9 -4.87 16.35 3.63
CA THR A 9 -4.98 14.95 3.21
C THR A 9 -3.65 14.42 2.67
N THR A 10 -2.91 15.22 1.89
CA THR A 10 -1.59 14.82 1.38
C THR A 10 -0.54 14.68 2.50
N MET A 11 -0.54 15.54 3.52
CA MET A 11 0.34 15.41 4.69
C MET A 11 0.08 14.12 5.47
N ASN A 12 -1.19 13.75 5.63
CA ASN A 12 -1.59 12.54 6.35
C ASN A 12 -1.11 11.27 5.61
N VAL A 13 -1.23 11.24 4.29
CA VAL A 13 -0.88 10.08 3.46
C VAL A 13 0.64 9.77 3.47
N HIS A 14 1.50 10.79 3.55
CA HIS A 14 2.96 10.56 3.63
C HIS A 14 3.37 10.00 5.00
N MET A 15 2.85 10.58 6.08
CA MET A 15 3.06 10.06 7.44
C MET A 15 2.50 8.64 7.62
N ALA A 16 1.36 8.34 7.00
CA ALA A 16 0.77 7.00 7.07
C ALA A 16 1.67 5.93 6.41
N LEU A 17 2.32 6.23 5.28
CA LEU A 17 3.31 5.33 4.68
C LEU A 17 4.56 5.17 5.54
N GLU A 18 5.03 6.24 6.17
CA GLU A 18 6.20 6.18 7.06
C GLU A 18 5.92 5.30 8.28
N ILE A 19 4.75 5.47 8.91
CA ILE A 19 4.31 4.63 10.03
C ILE A 19 4.19 3.17 9.57
N LEU A 20 3.57 2.90 8.42
CA LEU A 20 3.49 1.55 7.86
C LEU A 20 4.88 0.94 7.64
N GLY A 21 5.83 1.72 7.11
CA GLY A 21 7.23 1.30 6.91
C GLY A 21 7.91 0.91 8.21
N ASN A 22 7.69 1.70 9.26
CA ASN A 22 8.30 1.47 10.58
C ASN A 22 7.71 0.26 11.31
N THR A 23 6.48 -0.14 11.01
CA THR A 23 5.83 -1.28 11.68
C THR A 23 6.34 -2.65 11.23
N LYS A 24 6.98 -2.75 10.05
CA LYS A 24 7.36 -4.03 9.40
C LYS A 24 6.21 -5.04 9.31
N LEU A 25 4.97 -4.55 9.34
CA LEU A 25 3.76 -5.37 9.26
C LEU A 25 3.34 -5.60 7.82
N VAL A 26 3.80 -4.80 6.86
CA VAL A 26 3.47 -4.93 5.44
C VAL A 26 4.74 -4.80 4.60
N PRO A 27 4.90 -5.57 3.51
CA PRO A 27 6.10 -5.52 2.67
C PRO A 27 6.10 -4.25 1.82
N PHE A 28 7.24 -3.56 1.76
CA PHE A 28 7.45 -2.42 0.87
C PHE A 28 8.19 -2.81 -0.42
N SER A 29 8.60 -4.07 -0.53
CA SER A 29 9.16 -4.65 -1.74
C SER A 29 9.01 -6.17 -1.71
N MET A 30 9.23 -6.81 -2.87
CA MET A 30 9.28 -8.29 -2.93
C MET A 30 10.42 -8.90 -2.10
N GLY A 31 11.51 -8.16 -1.89
CA GLY A 31 12.65 -8.64 -1.09
C GLY A 31 12.32 -8.75 0.41
N GLU A 32 11.34 -7.98 0.89
CA GLU A 32 10.90 -7.97 2.28
C GLU A 32 9.75 -8.94 2.56
N LEU A 33 9.21 -9.56 1.52
CA LEU A 33 8.01 -10.38 1.60
C LEU A 33 8.18 -11.54 2.60
N GLU A 34 9.30 -12.25 2.53
CA GLU A 34 9.58 -13.39 3.41
C GLU A 34 9.75 -12.97 4.88
N GLU A 35 10.49 -11.88 5.13
CA GLU A 35 10.65 -11.32 6.49
C GLU A 35 9.28 -10.91 7.06
N THR A 36 8.46 -10.23 6.28
CA THR A 36 7.14 -9.76 6.70
C THR A 36 6.20 -10.94 6.96
N LEU A 37 6.23 -11.99 6.13
CA LEU A 37 5.46 -13.22 6.34
C LEU A 37 5.89 -13.95 7.62
N ASN A 38 7.20 -14.00 7.90
CA ASN A 38 7.71 -14.58 9.13
C ASN A 38 7.30 -13.76 10.36
N ASN A 39 7.30 -12.43 10.25
CA ASN A 39 6.77 -11.57 11.30
C ASN A 39 5.28 -11.82 11.52
N PHE A 40 4.49 -11.89 10.44
CA PHE A 40 3.06 -12.21 10.51
C PHE A 40 2.78 -13.54 11.21
N LYS A 41 3.52 -14.60 10.89
CA LYS A 41 3.35 -15.92 11.55
C LYS A 41 3.62 -15.89 13.06
N ARG A 42 4.40 -14.92 13.53
CA ARG A 42 4.72 -14.73 14.96
C ARG A 42 3.70 -13.83 15.67
N LEU A 43 2.81 -13.18 14.92
CA LEU A 43 1.71 -12.40 15.50
C LEU A 43 0.67 -13.33 16.12
N GLY A 44 0.12 -12.91 17.25
CA GLY A 44 -0.98 -13.64 17.89
C GLY A 44 -2.25 -13.62 17.04
N SER A 45 -3.13 -14.60 17.26
CA SER A 45 -4.40 -14.76 16.52
C SER A 45 -5.30 -13.53 16.54
N GLU A 46 -5.15 -12.65 17.53
CA GLU A 46 -5.89 -11.39 17.62
C GLU A 46 -5.48 -10.39 16.54
N VAL A 47 -4.18 -10.29 16.24
CA VAL A 47 -3.65 -9.40 15.19
C VAL A 47 -3.96 -9.99 13.80
N SER A 48 -3.95 -11.32 13.66
CA SER A 48 -4.32 -11.98 12.41
C SER A 48 -5.75 -11.66 11.95
N LYS A 49 -6.69 -11.42 12.88
CA LYS A 49 -8.09 -11.08 12.57
C LYS A 49 -8.23 -9.70 11.92
N VAL A 50 -7.41 -8.74 12.35
CA VAL A 50 -7.43 -7.35 11.84
C VAL A 50 -6.44 -7.14 10.69
N TYR A 51 -5.65 -8.17 10.35
CA TYR A 51 -4.57 -8.05 9.39
C TYR A 51 -5.05 -7.75 7.97
N SER A 52 -6.22 -8.27 7.57
CA SER A 52 -6.85 -7.91 6.30
C SER A 52 -7.19 -6.42 6.22
N ASP A 53 -7.67 -5.82 7.30
CA ASP A 53 -7.99 -4.39 7.34
C ASP A 53 -6.71 -3.54 7.26
N ILE A 54 -5.63 -3.98 7.90
CA ILE A 54 -4.31 -3.32 7.81
C ILE A 54 -3.80 -3.32 6.36
N LEU A 55 -3.93 -4.44 5.65
CA LEU A 55 -3.50 -4.55 4.25
C LEU A 55 -4.35 -3.70 3.30
N LEU A 56 -5.67 -3.67 3.51
CA LEU A 56 -6.58 -2.81 2.75
C LEU A 56 -6.24 -1.33 2.99
N ALA A 57 -6.04 -0.93 4.24
CA ALA A 57 -5.64 0.44 4.57
C ALA A 57 -4.30 0.81 3.93
N ALA A 58 -3.31 -0.10 3.94
CA ALA A 58 -2.03 0.11 3.28
C ALA A 58 -2.19 0.30 1.77
N MET A 59 -3.05 -0.48 1.12
CA MET A 59 -3.33 -0.37 -0.31
C MET A 59 -4.05 0.94 -0.66
N ASP A 60 -5.02 1.36 0.14
CA ASP A 60 -5.73 2.63 -0.04
C ASP A 60 -4.79 3.84 0.09
N ILE A 61 -3.82 3.77 1.03
CA ILE A 61 -2.78 4.79 1.20
C ILE A 61 -1.86 4.83 -0.02
N LEU A 62 -1.39 3.68 -0.51
CA LEU A 62 -0.54 3.60 -1.71
C LEU A 62 -1.26 4.12 -2.95
N TYR A 63 -2.52 3.74 -3.15
CA TYR A 63 -3.34 4.21 -4.26
C TYR A 63 -3.59 5.72 -4.19
N SER A 64 -3.83 6.25 -2.98
CA SER A 64 -3.98 7.68 -2.76
C SER A 64 -2.70 8.46 -3.12
N GLN A 65 -1.52 7.95 -2.76
CA GLN A 65 -0.24 8.55 -3.18
C GLN A 65 -0.05 8.49 -4.69
N TYR A 66 -0.35 7.35 -5.29
CA TYR A 66 -0.25 7.17 -6.74
C TYR A 66 -1.12 8.18 -7.48
N LYS A 67 -2.37 8.39 -7.05
CA LYS A 67 -3.27 9.40 -7.63
C LYS A 67 -2.74 10.82 -7.49
N ILE A 68 -2.16 11.16 -6.33
CA ILE A 68 -1.57 12.47 -6.09
C ILE A 68 -0.38 12.71 -7.04
N LEU A 69 0.53 11.73 -7.16
CA LEU A 69 1.71 11.82 -8.03
C LEU A 69 1.32 11.87 -9.51
N LYS A 70 0.43 10.99 -9.96
CA LYS A 70 -0.08 10.94 -11.34
C LYS A 70 -0.85 12.21 -11.72
N GLY A 71 -1.62 12.79 -10.79
CA GLY A 71 -2.32 14.05 -11.02
C GLY A 71 -1.36 15.25 -11.16
N LYS A 72 -0.21 15.21 -10.48
CA LYS A 72 0.83 16.25 -10.52
C LYS A 72 1.64 16.25 -11.82
N ASP A 73 1.69 15.12 -12.51
CA ASP A 73 2.45 14.90 -13.75
C ASP A 73 1.86 15.66 -14.97
N THR A 74 0.58 16.03 -14.91
CA THR A 74 -0.13 16.71 -16.02
C THR A 74 0.35 18.13 -16.36
N GLY A 75 1.37 18.66 -15.66
CA GLY A 75 1.89 20.01 -15.90
C GLY A 75 3.40 20.18 -16.02
N MET A 76 4.21 19.16 -15.70
CA MET A 76 5.67 19.33 -15.69
C MET A 76 6.36 17.98 -15.94
N LEU A 77 7.08 17.88 -17.06
CA LEU A 77 7.88 16.73 -17.48
C LEU A 77 8.97 16.47 -16.42
N ASP A 78 8.68 15.65 -15.42
CA ASP A 78 9.65 15.30 -14.38
C ASP A 78 9.92 13.80 -14.40
N SER A 79 11.08 13.41 -14.93
CA SER A 79 11.52 12.01 -15.01
C SER A 79 11.62 11.31 -13.65
N GLY A 80 11.62 12.08 -12.54
CA GLY A 80 11.56 11.55 -11.19
C GLY A 80 10.19 10.99 -10.79
N SER A 81 9.08 11.53 -11.31
CA SER A 81 7.72 11.10 -10.96
C SER A 81 7.47 9.65 -11.39
N ASP A 82 7.97 9.27 -12.56
CA ASP A 82 7.82 7.92 -13.14
C ASP A 82 8.48 6.86 -12.25
N SER A 83 9.70 7.14 -11.77
CA SER A 83 10.41 6.24 -10.84
C SER A 83 9.64 6.03 -9.53
N GLN A 84 9.05 7.09 -8.97
CA GLN A 84 8.25 7.01 -7.75
C GLN A 84 6.95 6.25 -7.96
N LEU A 85 6.29 6.43 -9.11
CA LEU A 85 5.09 5.66 -9.49
C LEU A 85 5.42 4.18 -9.63
N GLN A 86 6.53 3.82 -10.27
CA GLN A 86 7.01 2.44 -10.39
C GLN A 86 7.27 1.81 -9.01
N HIS A 87 7.86 2.55 -8.07
CA HIS A 87 8.05 2.08 -6.69
C HIS A 87 6.72 1.82 -5.97
N LEU A 88 5.70 2.65 -6.17
CA LEU A 88 4.36 2.43 -5.60
C LEU A 88 3.68 1.21 -6.21
N CYS A 89 3.83 0.98 -7.52
CA CYS A 89 3.30 -0.22 -8.19
C CYS A 89 3.99 -1.50 -7.70
N GLN A 90 5.32 -1.48 -7.51
CA GLN A 90 6.04 -2.61 -6.93
C GLN A 90 5.59 -2.92 -5.50
N ARG A 91 5.31 -1.89 -4.70
CA ARG A 91 4.74 -2.03 -3.35
C ARG A 91 3.36 -2.66 -3.37
N ALA A 92 2.47 -2.18 -4.23
CA ALA A 92 1.14 -2.74 -4.44
C ALA A 92 1.20 -4.24 -4.78
N LYS A 93 2.08 -4.62 -5.71
CA LYS A 93 2.30 -6.01 -6.10
C LYS A 93 2.78 -6.88 -4.92
N ALA A 94 3.66 -6.35 -4.07
CA ALA A 94 4.16 -7.07 -2.90
C ALA A 94 3.05 -7.36 -1.89
N LEU A 95 2.11 -6.42 -1.69
CA LEU A 95 0.92 -6.63 -0.85
C LEU A 95 0.00 -7.71 -1.41
N THR A 96 -0.29 -7.67 -2.71
CA THR A 96 -1.10 -8.70 -3.37
C THR A 96 -0.49 -10.09 -3.21
N ASN A 97 0.82 -10.22 -3.44
CA ASN A 97 1.54 -11.49 -3.26
C ASN A 97 1.52 -11.96 -1.81
N MET A 98 1.60 -11.05 -0.84
CA MET A 98 1.51 -11.40 0.58
C MET A 98 0.16 -12.04 0.91
N VAL A 99 -0.94 -11.44 0.44
CA VAL A 99 -2.28 -11.99 0.65
C VAL A 99 -2.46 -13.34 -0.01
N ALA A 100 -1.96 -13.52 -1.23
CA ALA A 100 -1.98 -14.80 -1.92
C ALA A 100 -1.19 -15.90 -1.18
N THR A 101 -0.22 -15.52 -0.34
CA THR A 101 0.66 -16.47 0.37
C THR A 101 0.13 -16.83 1.77
N ILE A 102 -0.78 -16.03 2.36
CA ILE A 102 -1.31 -16.29 3.71
C ILE A 102 -2.43 -17.34 3.62
N PRO A 103 -2.30 -18.50 4.30
CA PRO A 103 -3.26 -19.62 4.19
C PRO A 103 -4.59 -19.40 4.93
N TYR A 104 -4.87 -18.20 5.44
CA TYR A 104 -6.11 -17.89 6.14
C TYR A 104 -7.11 -17.23 5.20
N ARG A 105 -8.40 -17.51 5.42
CA ARG A 105 -9.50 -16.76 4.79
C ARG A 105 -9.45 -15.31 5.27
N MET A 106 -8.57 -14.50 4.69
CA MET A 106 -8.86 -13.09 4.52
C MET A 106 -10.23 -13.06 3.84
N HIS A 107 -11.19 -12.32 4.39
CA HIS A 107 -12.54 -12.21 3.87
C HIS A 107 -12.50 -12.23 2.34
N GLY A 108 -13.28 -13.11 1.69
CA GLY A 108 -13.05 -13.55 0.29
C GLY A 108 -12.75 -12.43 -0.71
N ASP A 109 -13.25 -11.23 -0.43
CA ASP A 109 -13.12 -10.04 -1.27
C ASP A 109 -11.82 -9.24 -1.06
N THR A 110 -10.99 -9.56 -0.05
CA THR A 110 -9.77 -8.80 0.29
C THR A 110 -8.73 -8.90 -0.82
N ASN A 111 -8.49 -10.12 -1.30
CA ASN A 111 -7.56 -10.34 -2.41
C ASN A 111 -8.09 -9.70 -3.70
N GLU A 112 -9.40 -9.80 -3.96
CA GLU A 112 -10.02 -9.18 -5.13
C GLU A 112 -9.88 -7.65 -5.13
N ARG A 113 -10.10 -7.01 -3.97
CA ARG A 113 -9.94 -5.55 -3.81
C ARG A 113 -8.48 -5.10 -3.97
N LEU A 114 -7.53 -5.87 -3.44
CA LEU A 114 -6.10 -5.59 -3.63
C LEU A 114 -5.71 -5.72 -5.10
N VAL A 115 -6.11 -6.80 -5.77
CA VAL A 115 -5.86 -7.02 -7.20
C VAL A 115 -6.50 -5.91 -8.05
N GLN A 116 -7.75 -5.53 -7.76
CA GLN A 116 -8.42 -4.43 -8.47
C GLN A 116 -7.67 -3.10 -8.31
N THR A 117 -7.17 -2.82 -7.11
CA THR A 117 -6.42 -1.59 -6.84
C THR A 117 -5.06 -1.60 -7.53
N GLU A 118 -4.38 -2.75 -7.55
CA GLU A 118 -3.13 -2.93 -8.30
C GLU A 118 -3.32 -2.70 -9.81
N ILE A 119 -4.40 -3.23 -10.39
CA ILE A 119 -4.73 -3.03 -11.81
C ILE A 119 -4.93 -1.55 -12.14
N LEU A 120 -5.54 -0.77 -11.24
CA LEU A 120 -5.75 0.67 -11.42
C LEU A 120 -4.44 1.48 -11.33
N MET A 121 -3.37 0.90 -10.81
CA MET A 121 -2.04 1.52 -10.69
C MET A 121 -1.12 1.19 -11.86
N ASN A 122 -1.43 0.15 -12.65
CA ASN A 122 -0.65 -0.27 -13.82
C ASN A 122 -0.93 0.58 -15.07
#